data_AF-A0A9Q9EMI2-F1
#
_entry.id   AF-A0A9Q9EMI2-F1
#
_cell.length_a   1.000
_cell.length_b   1.000
_cell.length_c   1.000
_cell.angle_alpha   90.00
_cell.angle_beta   90.00
_cell.angle_gamma   90.00
#
_symmetry.space_group_name_H-M   'P 1'
#
loop_
_entity.id
_entity.type
_entity.pdbx_description
1 polymer ?
#
loop_
_entity_poly.entity_id
_entity_poly.type
_entity_poly.pdbx_seq_one_letter_code
_entity_poly.pdbx_strand_id
1 'polypeptide(L)'
;MKEPLEQDHYRTLGVAFTASSSQLKKAYHAAAKKQHPDKVTPSKVSRSTKAFQQLQAAYETLADASERKAYNTRYPIIRAQWDEYERHQKVWQAKRQKRSRFTQEVIVIHSKNDEFKVHGHILKERSPFFKSHFERASQNDIRLNDEDDVVAAYVHFTYHGEVSTELSEAVLVASEDPMLTSTVKAEHEFLAKLYIFGEKVQDESFCDQVITALAATIDKRDEKNGRTFPNCKIVTAIYEGTAPGSQARQMMVDLYAENSSKHWFPERGYNHFHPEFAYDLVREILVHKTQLAPKGSIAERAAQWHKKR
;
A
#
# COMPACT_ATOMS: atom_id res chain seq x y z
N MET A 1 -2.84 32.42 -11.20
CA MET A 1 -3.74 33.57 -10.91
C MET A 1 -3.06 34.46 -9.89
N LYS A 2 -3.02 35.78 -10.09
CA LYS A 2 -2.42 36.73 -9.14
C LYS A 2 -3.43 37.02 -8.02
N GLU A 3 -2.94 37.34 -6.82
CA GLU A 3 -3.78 37.80 -5.70
C GLU A 3 -4.52 39.07 -6.09
N PRO A 4 -5.81 39.23 -5.73
CA PRO A 4 -6.55 40.47 -5.98
C PRO A 4 -5.81 41.68 -5.39
N LEU A 5 -5.78 42.79 -6.13
CA LEU A 5 -5.07 44.01 -5.72
C LEU A 5 -5.72 44.67 -4.49
N GLU A 6 -7.04 44.53 -4.34
CA GLU A 6 -7.81 45.11 -3.25
C GLU A 6 -8.22 44.04 -2.24
N GLN A 7 -8.09 44.34 -0.96
CA GLN A 7 -8.43 43.41 0.11
C GLN A 7 -9.93 43.39 0.41
N ASP A 8 -10.43 42.20 0.75
CA ASP A 8 -11.77 42.03 1.29
C ASP A 8 -11.76 42.31 2.80
N HIS A 9 -12.14 43.52 3.21
CA HIS A 9 -12.12 43.96 4.60
C HIS A 9 -13.10 43.18 5.49
N TYR A 10 -14.26 42.78 4.96
CA TYR A 10 -15.22 41.96 5.71
C TYR A 10 -14.67 40.55 5.95
N ARG A 11 -14.02 39.96 4.93
CA ARG A 11 -13.35 38.65 5.02
C ARG A 11 -12.13 38.70 5.93
N THR A 12 -11.32 39.75 5.85
CA THR A 12 -10.15 39.97 6.73
C THR A 12 -10.55 40.01 8.21
N LEU A 13 -11.68 40.67 8.53
CA LEU A 13 -12.24 40.68 9.88
C LEU A 13 -13.04 39.41 10.24
N GLY A 14 -13.35 38.55 9.26
CA GLY A 14 -14.15 37.34 9.46
C GLY A 14 -15.62 37.62 9.79
N VAL A 15 -16.19 38.68 9.25
CA VAL A 15 -17.58 39.09 9.49
C VAL A 15 -18.41 39.07 8.21
N ALA A 16 -19.74 39.00 8.36
CA ALA A 16 -20.66 39.15 7.24
C ALA A 16 -20.73 40.61 6.76
N PHE A 17 -21.07 40.82 5.49
CA PHE A 17 -21.32 42.16 4.91
C PHE A 17 -22.36 42.97 5.70
N THR A 18 -23.35 42.28 6.28
CA THR A 18 -24.43 42.84 7.10
C THR A 18 -24.02 43.13 8.54
N ALA A 19 -22.73 42.99 8.90
CA ALA A 19 -22.26 43.18 10.26
C ALA A 19 -22.51 44.60 10.78
N SER A 20 -23.05 44.69 11.99
CA SER A 20 -23.20 45.94 12.74
C SER A 20 -21.85 46.46 13.26
N SER A 21 -21.77 47.75 13.61
CA SER A 21 -20.54 48.36 14.13
C SER A 21 -20.04 47.70 15.42
N SER A 22 -20.96 47.19 16.26
CA SER A 22 -20.59 46.43 17.46
C SER A 22 -19.94 45.08 17.12
N GLN A 23 -20.42 44.39 16.07
CA GLN A 23 -19.82 43.16 15.57
C GLN A 23 -18.45 43.40 14.94
N LEU A 24 -18.27 44.49 14.18
CA LEU A 24 -16.99 44.88 13.61
C LEU A 24 -15.94 45.12 14.70
N LYS A 25 -16.29 45.91 15.72
CA LYS A 25 -15.41 46.20 16.86
C LYS A 25 -15.04 44.93 17.62
N LYS A 26 -16.03 44.06 17.89
CA LYS A 26 -15.80 42.78 18.56
C LYS A 26 -14.87 41.86 17.76
N ALA A 27 -15.09 41.75 16.45
CA ALA A 27 -14.28 40.91 15.57
C ALA A 27 -12.84 41.42 15.47
N TYR A 28 -12.65 42.74 15.33
CA TYR A 28 -11.33 43.37 15.33
C TYR A 28 -10.55 43.08 16.61
N HIS A 29 -11.13 43.32 17.79
CA HIS A 29 -10.46 43.04 19.07
C HIS A 29 -10.11 41.55 19.23
N ALA A 30 -11.00 40.65 18.80
CA ALA A 30 -10.75 39.21 18.85
C ALA A 30 -9.61 38.78 17.92
N ALA A 31 -9.55 39.34 16.70
CA ALA A 31 -8.51 39.03 15.71
C ALA A 31 -7.16 39.66 16.09
N ALA A 32 -7.16 40.92 16.54
CA ALA A 32 -5.97 41.64 17.04
C ALA A 32 -5.30 40.88 18.20
N LYS A 33 -6.09 40.37 19.15
CA LYS A 33 -5.57 39.57 20.28
C LYS A 33 -4.89 38.28 19.83
N LYS A 34 -5.31 37.70 18.70
CA LYS A 34 -4.71 36.47 18.14
C LYS A 34 -3.39 36.73 17.40
N GLN A 35 -3.24 37.92 16.80
CA GLN A 35 -2.04 38.32 16.05
C GLN A 35 -1.05 39.15 16.88
N HIS A 36 -1.25 39.26 18.20
CA HIS A 36 -0.36 40.01 19.08
C HIS A 36 1.01 39.31 19.18
N PRO A 37 2.15 40.03 19.10
CA PRO A 37 3.49 39.44 19.14
C PRO A 37 3.73 38.56 20.37
N ASP A 38 3.16 38.91 21.54
CA ASP A 38 3.28 38.09 22.77
C ASP A 38 2.61 36.71 22.68
N LYS A 39 1.67 36.51 21.75
CA LYS A 39 0.97 35.24 21.57
C LYS A 39 1.54 34.39 20.44
N VAL A 40 2.51 34.92 19.71
CA VAL A 40 2.98 34.34 18.45
C VAL A 40 4.46 33.99 18.58
N THR A 41 4.82 32.79 18.15
CA THR A 41 6.21 32.32 18.21
C THR A 41 7.13 33.22 17.37
N PRO A 42 8.43 33.37 17.74
CA PRO A 42 9.37 34.26 17.04
C PRO A 42 9.42 34.06 15.52
N SER A 43 9.30 32.81 15.07
CA SER A 43 9.25 32.41 13.65
C SER A 43 8.04 32.92 12.86
N LYS A 44 6.99 33.39 13.55
CA LYS A 44 5.72 33.85 12.94
C LYS A 44 5.47 35.35 13.12
N VAL A 45 6.33 36.06 13.86
CA VAL A 45 6.16 37.49 14.20
C VAL A 45 5.99 38.35 12.94
N SER A 46 6.85 38.19 11.93
CA SER A 46 6.77 38.96 10.67
C SER A 46 5.43 38.79 9.93
N ARG A 47 4.88 37.56 9.90
CA ARG A 47 3.58 37.27 9.30
C ARG A 47 2.44 37.87 10.12
N SER A 48 2.58 37.83 11.45
CA SER A 48 1.62 38.40 12.40
C SER A 48 1.51 39.91 12.25
N THR A 49 2.64 40.61 12.10
CA THR A 49 2.67 42.07 11.91
C THR A 49 1.93 42.49 10.64
N LYS A 50 2.16 41.79 9.52
CA LYS A 50 1.44 42.08 8.26
C LYS A 50 -0.06 41.81 8.39
N ALA A 51 -0.44 40.70 9.00
CA ALA A 51 -1.85 40.38 9.25
C ALA A 51 -2.52 41.41 10.17
N PHE A 52 -1.80 41.90 11.17
CA PHE A 52 -2.28 42.95 12.07
C PHE A 52 -2.53 44.27 11.34
N GLN A 53 -1.59 44.69 10.47
CA GLN A 53 -1.77 45.89 9.62
C GLN A 53 -3.00 45.77 8.71
N GLN A 54 -3.23 44.60 8.12
CA GLN A 54 -4.41 44.33 7.29
C GLN A 54 -5.71 44.35 8.09
N LEU A 55 -5.71 43.78 9.31
CA LEU A 55 -6.85 43.82 10.23
C LEU A 55 -7.19 45.25 10.65
N GLN A 56 -6.16 46.06 10.93
CA GLN A 56 -6.34 47.46 11.31
C GLN A 56 -6.93 48.28 10.15
N ALA A 57 -6.34 48.20 8.96
CA ALA A 57 -6.87 48.87 7.77
C ALA A 57 -8.32 48.43 7.47
N ALA A 58 -8.63 47.14 7.63
CA ALA A 58 -10.00 46.65 7.44
C ALA A 58 -10.99 47.21 8.46
N TYR A 59 -10.57 47.38 9.71
CA TYR A 59 -11.43 47.97 10.74
C TYR A 59 -11.63 49.47 10.53
N GLU A 60 -10.58 50.22 10.20
CA GLU A 60 -10.65 51.67 9.95
C GLU A 60 -11.66 51.99 8.83
N THR A 61 -11.51 51.36 7.67
CA THR A 61 -12.41 51.54 6.51
C THR A 61 -13.86 51.15 6.80
N LEU A 62 -14.09 50.12 7.64
CA LEU A 62 -15.44 49.61 7.94
C LEU A 62 -16.08 50.29 9.16
N ALA A 63 -15.30 50.94 10.02
CA ALA A 63 -15.80 51.65 11.18
C ALA A 63 -16.35 53.04 10.81
N ASP A 64 -15.76 53.71 9.83
CA ASP A 64 -16.26 54.99 9.31
C ASP A 64 -17.45 54.78 8.36
N ALA A 65 -18.57 55.48 8.61
CA ALA A 65 -19.80 55.29 7.85
C ALA A 65 -19.70 55.77 6.40
N SER A 66 -18.91 56.81 6.12
CA SER A 66 -18.68 57.35 4.78
C SER A 66 -17.77 56.42 3.98
N GLU A 67 -16.65 56.00 4.56
CA GLU A 67 -15.70 55.08 3.92
C GLU A 67 -16.32 53.69 3.70
N ARG A 68 -17.07 53.17 4.67
CA ARG A 68 -17.80 51.91 4.52
C ARG A 68 -18.81 51.98 3.38
N LYS A 69 -19.51 53.10 3.21
CA LYS A 69 -20.47 53.27 2.11
C LYS A 69 -19.77 53.26 0.75
N ALA A 70 -18.65 53.97 0.63
CA ALA A 70 -17.83 53.99 -0.59
C ALA A 70 -17.25 52.59 -0.91
N TYR A 71 -16.78 51.88 0.12
CA TYR A 71 -16.28 50.51 0.01
C TYR A 71 -17.39 49.54 -0.43
N ASN A 72 -18.58 49.65 0.16
CA ASN A 72 -19.73 48.80 -0.14
C ASN A 72 -20.17 48.89 -1.61
N THR A 73 -19.99 50.03 -2.28
CA THR A 73 -20.27 50.18 -3.71
C THR A 73 -19.36 49.29 -4.58
N ARG A 74 -18.10 49.10 -4.18
CA ARG A 74 -17.10 48.26 -4.88
C ARG A 74 -17.08 46.82 -4.39
N TYR A 75 -17.63 46.56 -3.21
CA TYR A 75 -17.58 45.26 -2.55
C TYR A 75 -18.03 44.06 -3.40
N PRO A 76 -19.08 44.14 -4.25
CA PRO A 76 -19.47 43.00 -5.09
C PRO A 76 -18.35 42.54 -6.04
N ILE A 77 -17.58 43.48 -6.61
CA ILE A 77 -16.48 43.19 -7.52
C ILE A 77 -15.31 42.56 -6.75
N ILE A 78 -14.97 43.14 -5.59
CA ILE A 78 -13.92 42.63 -4.71
C ILE A 78 -14.24 41.20 -4.27
N ARG A 79 -15.46 40.97 -3.80
CA ARG A 79 -15.91 39.64 -3.37
C ARG A 79 -15.82 38.61 -4.49
N ALA A 80 -16.27 38.95 -5.70
CA ALA A 80 -16.19 38.05 -6.85
C ALA A 80 -14.74 37.65 -7.19
N GLN A 81 -13.80 38.61 -7.17
CA GLN A 81 -12.38 38.36 -7.40
C GLN A 81 -11.77 37.44 -6.32
N TRP A 82 -12.11 37.67 -5.06
CA TRP A 82 -11.65 36.83 -3.95
C TRP A 82 -12.26 35.42 -3.98
N ASP A 83 -13.53 35.28 -4.36
CA ASP A 83 -14.19 33.98 -4.48
C ASP A 83 -13.64 33.17 -5.67
N GLU A 84 -13.24 33.83 -6.75
CA GLU A 84 -12.51 33.20 -7.86
C GLU A 84 -11.08 32.80 -7.45
N TYR A 85 -10.36 33.69 -6.76
CA TYR A 85 -9.02 33.43 -6.24
C TYR A 85 -9.00 32.24 -5.27
N GLU A 86 -9.96 32.15 -4.34
CA GLU A 86 -10.06 31.01 -3.42
C GLU A 86 -10.45 29.71 -4.11
N ARG A 87 -11.37 29.74 -5.08
CA ARG A 87 -11.69 28.55 -5.89
C ARG A 87 -10.44 28.06 -6.61
N HIS A 88 -9.69 28.97 -7.22
CA HIS A 88 -8.42 28.65 -7.86
C HIS A 88 -7.38 28.13 -6.86
N GLN A 89 -7.26 28.74 -5.67
CA GLN A 89 -6.35 28.26 -4.62
C GLN A 89 -6.74 26.87 -4.12
N LYS A 90 -8.03 26.60 -3.85
CA LYS A 90 -8.51 25.28 -3.39
C LYS A 90 -8.24 24.21 -4.45
N VAL A 91 -8.51 24.49 -5.72
CA VAL A 91 -8.17 23.59 -6.83
C VAL A 91 -6.65 23.39 -6.93
N TRP A 92 -5.85 24.45 -6.78
CA TRP A 92 -4.39 24.37 -6.86
C TRP A 92 -3.79 23.64 -5.66
N GLN A 93 -4.33 23.82 -4.46
CA GLN A 93 -3.96 23.07 -3.25
C GLN A 93 -4.36 21.60 -3.37
N ALA A 94 -5.56 21.29 -3.87
CA ALA A 94 -5.99 19.92 -4.15
C ALA A 94 -5.11 19.26 -5.22
N LYS A 95 -4.77 19.97 -6.31
CA LYS A 95 -3.80 19.51 -7.31
C LYS A 95 -2.39 19.36 -6.73
N ARG A 96 -1.97 20.23 -5.83
CA ARG A 96 -0.65 20.18 -5.16
C ARG A 96 -0.56 19.06 -4.13
N GLN A 97 -1.61 18.76 -3.36
CA GLN A 97 -1.68 17.57 -2.52
C GLN A 97 -1.64 16.29 -3.36
N LYS A 98 -2.35 16.26 -4.51
CA LYS A 98 -2.24 15.16 -5.47
C LYS A 98 -0.84 15.03 -6.09
N ARG A 99 -0.15 16.15 -6.38
CA ARG A 99 1.24 16.16 -6.90
C ARG A 99 2.31 15.91 -5.82
N SER A 100 2.05 16.22 -4.55
CA SER A 100 2.94 15.90 -3.42
C SER A 100 2.91 14.42 -3.06
N ARG A 101 1.82 13.71 -3.40
CA ARG A 101 1.82 12.25 -3.49
C ARG A 101 2.66 11.71 -4.67
N PHE A 102 3.04 12.59 -5.59
CA PHE A 102 3.66 12.26 -6.88
C PHE A 102 5.09 12.81 -7.06
N THR A 103 5.65 13.52 -6.07
CA THR A 103 7.11 13.64 -5.94
C THR A 103 7.58 12.31 -5.40
N GLN A 104 7.58 11.31 -6.29
CA GLN A 104 7.78 9.93 -5.93
C GLN A 104 9.23 9.79 -5.45
N GLU A 105 9.41 9.67 -4.15
CA GLU A 105 10.64 9.14 -3.59
C GLU A 105 10.87 7.78 -4.25
N VAL A 106 11.84 7.70 -5.15
CA VAL A 106 12.20 6.44 -5.81
C VAL A 106 13.14 5.70 -4.88
N ILE A 107 12.75 4.48 -4.54
CA ILE A 107 13.54 3.54 -3.74
C ILE A 107 14.17 2.54 -4.69
N VAL A 108 15.45 2.23 -4.47
CA VAL A 108 16.17 1.22 -5.23
C VAL A 108 16.19 -0.09 -4.43
N ILE A 109 15.60 -1.13 -4.98
CA ILE A 109 15.69 -2.50 -4.45
C ILE A 109 16.77 -3.21 -5.24
N HIS A 110 17.88 -3.57 -4.60
CA HIS A 110 18.90 -4.43 -5.20
C HIS A 110 18.52 -5.89 -4.95
N SER A 111 18.43 -6.68 -6.01
CA SER A 111 18.30 -8.14 -5.97
C SER A 111 19.70 -8.80 -5.99
N LYS A 112 19.81 -10.08 -6.38
CA LYS A 112 21.10 -10.76 -6.54
C LYS A 112 21.98 -10.14 -7.62
N ASN A 113 21.42 -9.88 -8.80
CA ASN A 113 22.19 -9.36 -9.94
C ASN A 113 21.66 -8.02 -10.50
N ASP A 114 20.44 -7.62 -10.14
CA ASP A 114 19.75 -6.48 -10.73
C ASP A 114 19.30 -5.42 -9.71
N GLU A 115 18.88 -4.27 -10.24
CA GLU A 115 18.37 -3.15 -9.45
C GLU A 115 16.99 -2.70 -9.96
N PHE A 116 16.01 -2.67 -9.06
CA PHE A 116 14.64 -2.30 -9.36
C PHE A 116 14.28 -0.96 -8.71
N LYS A 117 13.78 -0.03 -9.52
CA LYS A 117 13.36 1.31 -9.06
C LYS A 117 11.86 1.33 -8.83
N VAL A 118 11.44 1.57 -7.60
CA VAL A 118 10.03 1.54 -7.19
C VAL A 118 9.65 2.81 -6.45
N HIS A 119 8.41 3.27 -6.59
CA HIS A 119 7.94 4.41 -5.83
C HIS A 119 7.76 4.04 -4.36
N GLY A 120 8.47 4.73 -3.47
CA GLY A 120 8.56 4.41 -2.06
C GLY A 120 7.25 4.48 -1.30
N HIS A 121 6.31 5.34 -1.72
CA HIS A 121 4.98 5.37 -1.11
C HIS A 121 4.22 4.05 -1.28
N ILE A 122 4.37 3.37 -2.43
CA ILE A 122 3.70 2.09 -2.71
C ILE A 122 4.25 1.01 -1.77
N LEU A 123 5.57 0.94 -1.62
CA LEU A 123 6.21 -0.04 -0.72
C LEU A 123 5.86 0.23 0.76
N LYS A 124 5.94 1.49 1.20
CA LYS A 124 5.68 1.88 2.60
C LYS A 124 4.22 1.70 3.02
N GLU A 125 3.27 1.85 2.10
CA GLU A 125 1.84 1.67 2.38
C GLU A 125 1.46 0.19 2.50
N ARG A 126 2.08 -0.67 1.68
CA ARG A 126 1.77 -2.11 1.62
C ARG A 126 2.49 -2.95 2.66
N SER A 127 3.73 -2.61 2.98
CA SER A 127 4.62 -3.46 3.76
C SER A 127 5.12 -2.74 5.02
N PRO A 128 4.80 -3.27 6.21
CA PRO A 128 5.37 -2.80 7.47
C PRO A 128 6.90 -2.94 7.51
N PHE A 129 7.46 -3.95 6.84
CA PHE A 129 8.90 -4.16 6.71
C PHE A 129 9.58 -2.99 6.01
N PHE A 130 9.11 -2.61 4.80
CA PHE A 130 9.68 -1.48 4.07
C PHE A 130 9.45 -0.16 4.83
N LYS A 131 8.27 0.03 5.41
CA LYS A 131 7.99 1.21 6.25
C LYS A 131 9.00 1.36 7.38
N SER A 132 9.21 0.30 8.16
CA SER A 132 10.12 0.30 9.30
C SER A 132 11.59 0.45 8.86
N HIS A 133 11.97 -0.16 7.74
CA HIS A 133 13.32 -0.06 7.19
C HIS A 133 13.65 1.39 6.79
N PHE A 134 12.79 2.04 6.02
CA PHE A 134 13.03 3.40 5.52
C PHE A 134 12.76 4.52 6.54
N GLU A 135 12.06 4.24 7.64
CA GLU A 135 11.99 5.17 8.78
C GLU A 135 13.31 5.22 9.57
N ARG A 136 14.11 4.14 9.52
CA ARG A 136 15.39 4.01 10.23
C ARG A 136 16.59 4.29 9.34
N ALA A 137 16.48 3.98 8.05
CA ALA A 137 17.56 4.14 7.09
C ALA A 137 17.72 5.60 6.66
N SER A 138 18.96 6.06 6.58
CA SER A 138 19.32 7.38 6.01
C SER A 138 19.34 7.38 4.48
N GLN A 139 19.27 6.19 3.85
CA GLN A 139 19.37 5.99 2.41
C GLN A 139 18.11 5.32 1.86
N ASN A 140 17.81 5.61 0.59
CA ASN A 140 16.61 5.15 -0.11
C ASN A 140 16.90 3.88 -0.94
N ASP A 141 17.76 3.01 -0.44
CA ASP A 141 18.10 1.72 -1.04
C ASP A 141 17.93 0.58 -0.03
N ILE A 142 17.64 -0.61 -0.55
CA ILE A 142 17.58 -1.85 0.22
C ILE A 142 18.16 -2.99 -0.60
N ARG A 143 18.94 -3.87 0.05
CA ARG A 143 19.50 -5.06 -0.58
C ARG A 143 18.74 -6.30 -0.13
N LEU A 144 18.06 -6.94 -1.06
CA LEU A 144 17.33 -8.19 -0.90
C LEU A 144 18.10 -9.26 -1.67
N ASN A 145 18.81 -10.17 -0.99
CA ASN A 145 19.61 -11.23 -1.61
C ASN A 145 18.75 -12.36 -2.23
N ASP A 146 17.66 -11.99 -2.90
CA ASP A 146 16.67 -12.86 -3.51
C ASP A 146 16.82 -12.86 -5.04
N GLU A 147 16.25 -13.87 -5.70
CA GLU A 147 16.32 -14.02 -7.17
C GLU A 147 15.67 -12.83 -7.90
N ASP A 148 16.25 -12.44 -9.03
CA ASP A 148 15.83 -11.26 -9.79
C ASP A 148 14.39 -11.40 -10.27
N ASP A 149 13.98 -12.60 -10.71
CA ASP A 149 12.60 -12.90 -11.14
C ASP A 149 11.57 -12.75 -10.01
N VAL A 150 11.94 -13.12 -8.77
CA VAL A 150 11.08 -13.02 -7.59
C VAL A 150 10.85 -11.55 -7.24
N VAL A 151 11.93 -10.76 -7.24
CA VAL A 151 11.85 -9.32 -6.98
C VAL A 151 11.09 -8.62 -8.10
N ALA A 152 11.34 -8.96 -9.37
CA ALA A 152 10.64 -8.41 -10.52
C ALA A 152 9.13 -8.67 -10.47
N ALA A 153 8.72 -9.91 -10.12
CA ALA A 153 7.31 -10.25 -9.98
C ALA A 153 6.64 -9.50 -8.81
N TYR A 154 7.34 -9.33 -7.68
CA TYR A 154 6.83 -8.50 -6.59
C TYR A 154 6.68 -7.03 -6.99
N VAL A 155 7.68 -6.47 -7.69
CA VAL A 155 7.62 -5.11 -8.21
C VAL A 155 6.43 -4.96 -9.16
N HIS A 156 6.24 -5.89 -10.10
CA HIS A 156 5.10 -5.88 -10.99
C HIS A 156 3.77 -5.89 -10.23
N PHE A 157 3.66 -6.77 -9.22
CA PHE A 157 2.48 -6.87 -8.36
C PHE A 157 2.21 -5.56 -7.60
N THR A 158 3.23 -4.83 -7.16
CA THR A 158 3.03 -3.56 -6.43
C THR A 158 2.27 -2.51 -7.25
N TYR A 159 2.33 -2.59 -8.58
CA TYR A 159 1.62 -1.69 -9.50
C TYR A 159 0.29 -2.23 -10.00
N HIS A 160 0.21 -3.53 -10.25
CA HIS A 160 -0.96 -4.14 -10.93
C HIS A 160 -1.92 -4.83 -9.96
N GLY A 161 -1.45 -5.21 -8.77
CA GLY A 161 -2.23 -5.97 -7.80
C GLY A 161 -2.48 -7.43 -8.21
N GLU A 162 -1.88 -7.89 -9.29
CA GLU A 162 -2.03 -9.24 -9.84
C GLU A 162 -0.69 -9.94 -9.91
N VAL A 163 -0.69 -11.23 -9.53
CA VAL A 163 0.46 -12.12 -9.68
C VAL A 163 0.24 -12.90 -10.96
N SER A 164 1.04 -12.61 -11.98
CA SER A 164 0.97 -13.33 -13.26
C SER A 164 1.40 -14.77 -13.07
N THR A 165 0.50 -15.71 -13.38
CA THR A 165 0.78 -17.16 -13.40
C THR A 165 1.42 -17.61 -14.71
N GLU A 166 1.36 -16.79 -15.76
CA GLU A 166 2.04 -17.05 -17.03
C GLU A 166 3.52 -16.72 -16.86
N LEU A 167 4.29 -17.72 -16.47
CA LEU A 167 5.75 -17.63 -16.49
C LEU A 167 6.21 -17.33 -17.92
N SER A 168 7.11 -16.36 -18.09
CA SER A 168 7.72 -16.14 -19.41
C SER A 168 8.48 -17.40 -19.84
N GLU A 169 8.56 -17.62 -21.15
CA GLU A 169 9.26 -18.75 -21.75
C GLU A 169 10.70 -18.91 -21.21
N ALA A 170 11.34 -17.80 -20.80
CA ALA A 170 12.67 -17.79 -20.21
C ALA A 170 12.75 -18.46 -18.81
N VAL A 171 11.72 -18.34 -17.98
CA VAL A 171 11.67 -18.98 -16.65
C VAL A 171 11.46 -20.50 -16.78
N LEU A 172 10.71 -20.92 -17.80
CA LEU A 172 10.53 -22.34 -18.13
C LEU A 172 11.84 -22.99 -18.59
N VAL A 173 12.70 -22.24 -19.28
CA VAL A 173 14.00 -22.71 -19.78
C VAL A 173 15.07 -22.79 -18.67
N ALA A 174 15.03 -21.93 -17.66
CA ALA A 174 15.98 -21.95 -16.54
C ALA A 174 15.80 -23.14 -15.58
N SER A 175 14.66 -23.83 -15.63
CA SER A 175 14.35 -25.06 -14.90
C SER A 175 14.99 -26.29 -15.58
N GLU A 176 16.32 -26.33 -15.72
CA GLU A 176 17.06 -27.47 -16.25
C GLU A 176 17.12 -28.68 -15.27
N ASP A 177 16.06 -28.96 -14.51
CA ASP A 177 15.96 -30.18 -13.69
C ASP A 177 15.22 -31.27 -14.50
N PRO A 178 15.89 -32.38 -14.90
CA PRO A 178 15.27 -33.47 -15.64
C PRO A 178 14.10 -34.18 -14.91
N MET A 179 13.81 -33.85 -13.64
CA MET A 179 12.58 -34.29 -12.93
C MET A 179 11.37 -33.33 -13.06
N LEU A 180 11.53 -32.09 -13.53
CA LEU A 180 10.46 -31.09 -13.72
C LEU A 180 9.85 -31.20 -15.13
N THR A 181 9.18 -32.30 -15.41
CA THR A 181 8.62 -32.60 -16.74
C THR A 181 7.35 -31.83 -17.15
N SER A 182 6.84 -30.87 -16.36
CA SER A 182 5.66 -30.08 -16.75
C SER A 182 5.75 -28.61 -16.32
N THR A 183 5.31 -27.70 -17.19
CA THR A 183 5.22 -26.24 -16.96
C THR A 183 4.55 -25.88 -15.63
N VAL A 184 3.52 -26.65 -15.25
CA VAL A 184 2.79 -26.50 -13.97
C VAL A 184 3.70 -26.71 -12.74
N LYS A 185 4.70 -27.60 -12.81
CA LYS A 185 5.64 -27.81 -11.69
C LYS A 185 6.57 -26.61 -11.50
N ALA A 186 7.03 -26.00 -12.59
CA ALA A 186 7.85 -24.79 -12.54
C ALA A 186 7.04 -23.59 -12.01
N GLU A 187 5.76 -23.48 -12.41
CA GLU A 187 4.82 -22.50 -11.83
C GLU A 187 4.70 -22.65 -10.31
N HIS A 188 4.54 -23.89 -9.80
CA HIS A 188 4.44 -24.12 -8.36
C HIS A 188 5.73 -23.77 -7.60
N GLU A 189 6.90 -24.06 -8.17
CA GLU A 189 8.17 -23.69 -7.55
C GLU A 189 8.33 -22.17 -7.47
N PHE A 190 8.03 -21.47 -8.56
CA PHE A 190 8.10 -20.02 -8.58
C PHE A 190 7.12 -19.38 -7.58
N LEU A 191 5.86 -19.83 -7.56
CA LEU A 191 4.85 -19.35 -6.61
C LEU A 191 5.27 -19.59 -5.15
N ALA A 192 5.92 -20.72 -4.84
CA ALA A 192 6.45 -20.98 -3.51
C ALA A 192 7.56 -19.98 -3.13
N LYS A 193 8.48 -19.68 -4.04
CA LYS A 193 9.51 -18.64 -3.84
C LYS A 193 8.89 -17.25 -3.62
N LEU A 194 7.86 -16.89 -4.40
CA LEU A 194 7.12 -15.64 -4.20
C LEU A 194 6.46 -15.56 -2.84
N TYR A 195 5.86 -16.65 -2.35
CA TYR A 195 5.23 -16.67 -1.03
C TYR A 195 6.25 -16.44 0.09
N ILE A 196 7.39 -17.15 0.04
CA ILE A 196 8.49 -16.99 0.99
C ILE A 196 9.00 -15.54 1.00
N PHE A 197 9.16 -14.95 -0.18
CA PHE A 197 9.52 -13.55 -0.31
C PHE A 197 8.46 -12.61 0.28
N GLY A 198 7.18 -12.89 0.03
CA GLY A 198 6.05 -12.14 0.58
C GLY A 198 6.04 -12.11 2.11
N GLU A 199 6.31 -13.24 2.76
CA GLU A 199 6.45 -13.29 4.22
C GLU A 199 7.65 -12.49 4.71
N LYS A 200 8.79 -12.60 4.02
CA LYS A 200 10.01 -11.85 4.33
C LYS A 200 9.79 -10.34 4.28
N VAL A 201 9.09 -9.85 3.26
CA VAL A 201 8.73 -8.43 3.14
C VAL A 201 7.43 -8.06 3.86
N GLN A 202 6.81 -8.99 4.59
CA GLN A 202 5.59 -8.76 5.37
C GLN A 202 4.44 -8.13 4.56
N ASP A 203 4.27 -8.49 3.28
CA ASP A 203 3.14 -8.05 2.46
C ASP A 203 2.06 -9.14 2.45
N GLU A 204 1.07 -9.00 3.33
CA GLU A 204 0.00 -9.99 3.52
C GLU A 204 -0.86 -10.15 2.26
N SER A 205 -1.20 -9.03 1.61
CA SER A 205 -2.00 -9.05 0.39
C SER A 205 -1.28 -9.74 -0.77
N PHE A 206 0.05 -9.62 -0.84
CA PHE A 206 0.84 -10.38 -1.80
C PHE A 206 0.80 -11.88 -1.49
N CYS A 207 0.99 -12.27 -0.22
CA CYS A 207 0.92 -13.67 0.20
C CYS A 207 -0.43 -14.31 -0.15
N ASP A 208 -1.54 -13.61 0.11
CA ASP A 208 -2.90 -14.06 -0.19
C ASP A 208 -3.13 -14.24 -1.70
N GLN A 209 -2.58 -13.32 -2.51
CA GLN A 209 -2.66 -13.43 -3.97
C GLN A 209 -1.84 -14.61 -4.50
N VAL A 210 -0.66 -14.86 -3.93
CA VAL A 210 0.18 -16.01 -4.29
C VAL A 210 -0.51 -17.33 -3.91
N ILE A 211 -1.16 -17.42 -2.75
CA ILE A 211 -1.98 -18.59 -2.37
C ILE A 211 -3.11 -18.81 -3.38
N THR A 212 -3.79 -17.73 -3.78
CA THR A 212 -4.89 -17.80 -4.75
C THR A 212 -4.40 -18.26 -6.13
N ALA A 213 -3.27 -17.73 -6.58
CA ALA A 213 -2.61 -18.13 -7.81
C ALA A 213 -2.20 -19.61 -7.76
N LEU A 214 -1.57 -20.05 -6.67
CA LEU A 214 -1.18 -21.45 -6.46
C LEU A 214 -2.38 -22.40 -6.43
N ALA A 215 -3.47 -22.01 -5.78
CA ALA A 215 -4.70 -22.78 -5.79
C ALA A 215 -5.29 -22.91 -7.21
N ALA A 216 -5.23 -21.85 -8.01
CA ALA A 216 -5.68 -21.85 -9.39
C ALA A 216 -4.78 -22.71 -10.30
N THR A 217 -3.46 -22.72 -10.11
CA THR A 217 -2.55 -23.57 -10.89
C THR A 217 -2.77 -25.05 -10.59
N ILE A 218 -3.11 -25.42 -9.35
CA ILE A 218 -3.42 -26.81 -8.99
C ILE A 218 -4.72 -27.29 -9.66
N ASP A 219 -5.70 -26.39 -9.83
CA ASP A 219 -6.95 -26.69 -10.53
C ASP A 219 -6.80 -26.77 -12.06
N LYS A 220 -5.69 -26.27 -12.64
CA LYS A 220 -5.37 -26.50 -14.06
C LYS A 220 -5.22 -28.01 -14.28
N ARG A 221 -6.03 -28.56 -15.19
CA ARG A 221 -5.98 -29.99 -15.50
C ARG A 221 -4.81 -30.28 -16.44
N ASP A 222 -4.03 -31.29 -16.07
CA ASP A 222 -2.95 -31.83 -16.90
C ASP A 222 -3.52 -32.56 -18.13
N GLU A 223 -2.66 -32.93 -19.09
CA GLU A 223 -3.00 -33.70 -20.30
C GLU A 223 -3.74 -35.02 -19.97
N LYS A 224 -3.51 -35.56 -18.78
CA LYS A 224 -4.17 -36.77 -18.24
C LYS A 224 -5.46 -36.47 -17.47
N ASN A 225 -5.99 -35.26 -17.57
CA ASN A 225 -7.19 -34.76 -16.88
C ASN A 225 -7.10 -34.82 -15.34
N GLY A 226 -5.88 -34.89 -14.79
CA GLY A 226 -5.59 -34.89 -13.36
C GLY A 226 -5.12 -33.51 -12.86
N ARG A 227 -5.23 -33.28 -11.55
CA ARG A 227 -4.64 -32.11 -10.89
C ARG A 227 -3.15 -32.36 -10.61
N THR A 228 -2.32 -31.34 -10.81
CA THR A 228 -0.91 -31.39 -10.42
C THR A 228 -0.74 -30.71 -9.07
N PHE A 229 -0.09 -31.37 -8.12
CA PHE A 229 0.13 -30.83 -6.78
C PHE A 229 1.61 -30.47 -6.56
N PRO A 230 1.91 -29.53 -5.63
CA PRO A 230 3.28 -29.21 -5.24
C PRO A 230 4.02 -30.45 -4.71
N ASN A 231 5.22 -30.70 -5.21
CA ASN A 231 6.02 -31.87 -4.83
C ASN A 231 6.73 -31.69 -3.47
N CYS A 232 7.43 -32.72 -3.01
CA CYS A 232 8.15 -32.72 -1.74
C CYS A 232 9.25 -31.64 -1.64
N LYS A 233 9.91 -31.28 -2.75
CA LYS A 233 10.92 -30.21 -2.77
C LYS A 233 10.27 -28.86 -2.46
N ILE A 234 9.12 -28.57 -3.08
CA ILE A 234 8.37 -27.32 -2.90
C ILE A 234 7.83 -27.23 -1.47
N VAL A 235 7.25 -28.32 -0.96
CA VAL A 235 6.78 -28.38 0.44
C VAL A 235 7.93 -28.11 1.41
N THR A 236 9.08 -28.74 1.18
CA THR A 236 10.28 -28.53 2.00
C THR A 236 10.74 -27.08 1.94
N ALA A 237 10.81 -26.47 0.75
CA ALA A 237 11.18 -25.07 0.59
C ALA A 237 10.24 -24.11 1.35
N ILE A 238 8.93 -24.37 1.33
CA ILE A 238 7.95 -23.58 2.11
C ILE A 238 8.20 -23.71 3.60
N TYR A 239 8.45 -24.92 4.10
CA TYR A 239 8.73 -25.12 5.53
C TYR A 239 10.05 -24.48 5.95
N GLU A 240 11.10 -24.57 5.15
CA GLU A 240 12.38 -23.92 5.45
C GLU A 240 12.31 -22.39 5.34
N GLY A 241 11.47 -21.87 4.45
CA GLY A 241 11.37 -20.44 4.15
C GLY A 241 10.30 -19.65 4.93
N THR A 242 9.42 -20.31 5.69
CA THR A 242 8.31 -19.64 6.39
C THR A 242 8.31 -19.94 7.89
N ALA A 243 7.63 -19.12 8.69
CA ALA A 243 7.53 -19.34 10.13
C ALA A 243 6.53 -20.46 10.49
N PRO A 244 6.67 -21.12 11.65
CA PRO A 244 5.64 -21.99 12.20
C PRO A 244 4.30 -21.23 12.32
N GLY A 245 3.23 -21.79 11.76
CA GLY A 245 1.91 -21.14 11.69
C GLY A 245 1.66 -20.30 10.44
N SER A 246 2.59 -20.28 9.49
CA SER A 246 2.35 -19.69 8.17
C SER A 246 1.21 -20.38 7.43
N GLN A 247 0.40 -19.60 6.72
CA GLN A 247 -0.79 -20.12 6.02
C GLN A 247 -0.42 -21.04 4.85
N ALA A 248 0.73 -20.82 4.20
CA ALA A 248 1.19 -21.75 3.16
C ALA A 248 1.49 -23.14 3.72
N ARG A 249 2.01 -23.25 4.96
CA ARG A 249 2.22 -24.55 5.61
C ARG A 249 0.89 -25.26 5.85
N GLN A 250 -0.13 -24.54 6.32
CA GLN A 250 -1.48 -25.09 6.51
C GLN A 250 -2.10 -25.53 5.18
N MET A 251 -1.98 -24.71 4.12
CA MET A 251 -2.43 -25.08 2.78
C MET A 251 -1.79 -26.38 2.29
N MET A 252 -0.48 -26.55 2.47
CA MET A 252 0.20 -27.79 2.08
C MET A 252 -0.32 -29.00 2.85
N VAL A 253 -0.52 -28.85 4.16
CA VAL A 253 -1.06 -29.92 5.01
C VAL A 253 -2.47 -30.30 4.59
N ASP A 254 -3.36 -29.33 4.39
CA ASP A 254 -4.75 -29.57 3.98
C ASP A 254 -4.82 -30.25 2.60
N LEU A 255 -4.03 -29.77 1.64
CA LEU A 255 -3.98 -30.35 0.29
C LEU A 255 -3.55 -31.82 0.32
N TYR A 256 -2.51 -32.14 1.10
CA TYR A 256 -2.01 -33.51 1.23
C TYR A 256 -2.95 -34.39 2.06
N ALA A 257 -3.55 -33.87 3.13
CA ALA A 257 -4.50 -34.63 3.93
C ALA A 257 -5.76 -35.02 3.12
N GLU A 258 -6.26 -34.13 2.27
CA GLU A 258 -7.47 -34.35 1.47
C GLU A 258 -7.25 -35.19 0.20
N ASN A 259 -6.06 -35.15 -0.40
CA ASN A 259 -5.82 -35.72 -1.74
C ASN A 259 -4.73 -36.80 -1.77
N SER A 260 -4.10 -37.12 -0.63
CA SER A 260 -3.02 -38.09 -0.61
C SER A 260 -3.46 -39.49 -1.06
N SER A 261 -2.58 -40.13 -1.82
CA SER A 261 -2.69 -41.52 -2.23
C SER A 261 -1.40 -42.26 -1.93
N LYS A 262 -1.45 -43.59 -1.82
CA LYS A 262 -0.28 -44.43 -1.48
C LYS A 262 0.94 -44.16 -2.38
N HIS A 263 0.74 -43.78 -3.64
CA HIS A 263 1.80 -43.48 -4.60
C HIS A 263 2.52 -42.14 -4.38
N TRP A 264 1.97 -41.22 -3.56
CA TRP A 264 2.63 -39.95 -3.22
C TRP A 264 3.71 -40.12 -2.15
N PHE A 265 3.65 -41.22 -1.40
CA PHE A 265 4.60 -41.60 -0.36
C PHE A 265 5.32 -42.89 -0.76
N PRO A 266 6.38 -42.81 -1.59
CA PRO A 266 7.15 -43.99 -1.96
C PRO A 266 7.78 -44.64 -0.72
N GLU A 267 7.75 -45.98 -0.64
CA GLU A 267 8.13 -46.78 0.55
C GLU A 267 9.56 -46.53 1.08
N ARG A 268 10.43 -45.86 0.31
CA ARG A 268 11.81 -45.49 0.68
C ARG A 268 12.10 -43.98 0.65
N GLY A 269 11.08 -43.13 0.56
CA GLY A 269 11.20 -41.69 0.33
C GLY A 269 11.10 -40.77 1.55
N TYR A 270 11.15 -41.31 2.78
CA TYR A 270 10.98 -40.52 4.02
C TYR A 270 11.97 -39.35 4.16
N ASN A 271 13.13 -39.42 3.50
CA ASN A 271 14.14 -38.36 3.53
C ASN A 271 13.81 -37.14 2.64
N HIS A 272 12.69 -37.14 1.93
CA HIS A 272 12.36 -36.07 0.97
C HIS A 272 11.37 -35.04 1.48
N PHE A 273 10.67 -35.31 2.59
CA PHE A 273 9.75 -34.36 3.21
C PHE A 273 10.35 -33.76 4.46
N HIS A 274 10.11 -32.46 4.66
CA HIS A 274 10.51 -31.76 5.88
C HIS A 274 9.92 -32.44 7.13
N PRO A 275 10.70 -32.66 8.22
CA PRO A 275 10.23 -33.38 9.41
C PRO A 275 8.99 -32.76 10.06
N GLU A 276 8.94 -31.43 10.16
CA GLU A 276 7.77 -30.73 10.72
C GLU A 276 6.53 -30.90 9.84
N PHE A 277 6.68 -30.98 8.52
CA PHE A 277 5.54 -31.22 7.63
C PHE A 277 4.94 -32.60 7.88
N ALA A 278 5.79 -33.63 8.03
CA ALA A 278 5.31 -34.97 8.34
C ALA A 278 4.56 -35.01 9.68
N TYR A 279 5.06 -34.29 10.70
CA TYR A 279 4.37 -34.15 11.98
C TYR A 279 3.02 -33.45 11.84
N ASP A 280 2.98 -32.29 11.19
CA ASP A 280 1.75 -31.51 11.00
C ASP A 280 0.72 -32.27 10.17
N LEU A 281 1.14 -32.98 9.13
CA LEU A 281 0.29 -33.84 8.30
C LEU A 281 -0.32 -34.99 9.09
N VAL A 282 0.49 -35.71 9.88
CA VAL A 282 0.00 -36.80 10.73
C VAL A 282 -0.98 -36.27 11.78
N ARG A 283 -0.66 -35.13 12.40
CA ARG A 283 -1.55 -34.46 13.35
C ARG A 283 -2.89 -34.13 12.70
N GLU A 284 -2.88 -33.53 11.52
CA GLU A 284 -4.10 -33.17 10.79
C GLU A 284 -4.96 -34.40 10.47
N ILE A 285 -4.34 -35.46 9.94
CA ILE A 285 -5.02 -36.71 9.62
C ILE A 285 -5.64 -37.35 10.87
N LEU A 286 -4.93 -37.34 11.99
CA LEU A 286 -5.40 -37.92 13.26
C LEU A 286 -6.54 -37.12 13.90
N VAL A 287 -6.44 -35.79 13.87
CA VAL A 287 -7.46 -34.89 14.44
C VAL A 287 -8.74 -34.94 13.62
N HIS A 288 -8.63 -34.92 12.29
CA HIS A 288 -9.80 -34.81 11.42
C HIS A 288 -10.35 -36.16 10.94
N LYS A 289 -9.63 -37.29 11.10
CA LYS A 289 -10.08 -38.67 10.76
C LYS A 289 -10.71 -38.85 9.38
N THR A 290 -10.45 -37.95 8.44
CA THR A 290 -11.31 -37.81 7.27
C THR A 290 -10.63 -38.18 5.97
N GLN A 291 -11.07 -39.30 5.40
CA GLN A 291 -11.38 -39.34 3.97
C GLN A 291 -12.55 -38.35 3.74
N LEU A 292 -12.27 -37.05 3.64
CA LEU A 292 -13.25 -36.10 3.16
C LEU A 292 -13.34 -36.28 1.63
N ALA A 293 -14.56 -36.33 1.10
CA ALA A 293 -14.76 -36.24 -0.35
C ALA A 293 -14.04 -34.99 -0.89
N PRO A 294 -13.40 -35.05 -2.07
CA PRO A 294 -12.65 -33.92 -2.61
C PRO A 294 -13.58 -32.71 -2.71
N LYS A 295 -13.30 -31.69 -1.88
CA LYS A 295 -14.13 -30.49 -1.81
C LYS A 295 -13.83 -29.59 -3.01
N GLY A 296 -14.71 -29.62 -4.01
CA GLY A 296 -14.84 -28.59 -5.04
C GLY A 296 -13.56 -28.13 -5.73
N SER A 297 -13.56 -26.89 -6.23
CA SER A 297 -12.37 -26.19 -6.72
C SER A 297 -11.50 -25.76 -5.54
N ILE A 298 -10.19 -25.93 -5.68
CA ILE A 298 -9.20 -25.48 -4.68
C ILE A 298 -9.10 -23.94 -4.73
N ALA A 299 -9.21 -23.35 -5.92
CA ALA A 299 -9.23 -21.90 -6.11
C ALA A 299 -10.38 -21.22 -5.34
N GLU A 300 -11.59 -21.79 -5.37
CA GLU A 300 -12.75 -21.28 -4.60
C GLU A 300 -12.51 -21.30 -3.08
N ARG A 301 -11.66 -22.22 -2.61
CA ARG A 301 -11.31 -22.39 -1.21
C ARG A 301 -10.07 -21.62 -0.77
N ALA A 302 -9.36 -20.98 -1.71
CA ALA A 302 -8.10 -20.30 -1.43
C ALA A 302 -8.19 -19.30 -0.26
N ALA A 303 -9.34 -18.63 -0.13
CA ALA A 303 -9.62 -17.66 0.93
C ALA A 303 -9.55 -18.25 2.36
N GLN A 304 -9.67 -19.56 2.53
CA GLN A 304 -9.56 -20.19 3.86
C GLN A 304 -8.12 -20.13 4.41
N TRP A 305 -7.13 -19.99 3.52
CA TRP A 305 -5.71 -19.86 3.85
C TRP A 305 -5.21 -18.41 3.75
N HIS A 306 -6.11 -17.44 3.60
CA HIS A 306 -5.69 -16.03 3.67
C HIS A 306 -5.38 -15.65 5.12
N LYS A 307 -4.45 -14.72 5.31
CA LYS A 307 -4.18 -14.20 6.66
C LYS A 307 -5.43 -13.49 7.18
N LYS A 308 -5.91 -13.91 8.36
CA LYS A 308 -7.07 -13.27 9.01
C LYS A 308 -6.69 -11.84 9.41
N ARG A 309 -7.36 -10.86 8.82
CA ARG A 309 -7.24 -9.43 9.14
C ARG A 309 -7.81 -9.09 10.51
#